data_AF-A0A527HG00-F1
#
_entry.id   AF-A0A527HG00-F1
#
_cell.length_a   1.000
_cell.length_b   1.000
_cell.length_c   1.000
_cell.angle_alpha   90.00
_cell.angle_beta   90.00
_cell.angle_gamma   90.00
#
_symmetry.space_group_name_H-M   'P 1'
#
loop_
_entity.id
_entity.type
_entity.pdbx_description
1 polymer ?
#
loop_
_entity_poly.entity_id
_entity_poly.type
_entity_poly.pdbx_seq_one_letter_code
_entity_poly.pdbx_strand_id
1 'polypeptide(L)'
;MTADGSFLKAVAGAIVLFGFVQTVTPASANWLERPSVKPQLSSGLKQPVRCDPATEWTRQAFKAFASCQASIYGLEPMLAHAVMEIESGFDPDVQGGDGEVGLMQVMPATARMLGFRGSLDDLSAPAANIALGVKYLAQANRLAAGALRSSR
;
A
#
# COMPACT_ATOMS: atom_id res chain seq x y z
N MET A 1 -18.20 -41.70 11.79
CA MET A 1 -18.67 -40.35 11.40
C MET A 1 -17.54 -39.37 11.58
N THR A 2 -17.05 -38.82 10.47
CA THR A 2 -16.05 -37.75 10.36
C THR A 2 -16.75 -36.41 10.17
N ALA A 3 -16.37 -35.41 10.97
CA ALA A 3 -16.38 -33.96 10.69
C ALA A 3 -16.24 -33.23 12.04
N ASP A 4 -15.46 -32.17 12.21
CA ASP A 4 -14.58 -31.45 11.30
C ASP A 4 -13.60 -30.59 12.11
N GLY A 5 -12.42 -30.36 11.55
CA GLY A 5 -11.35 -29.59 12.17
C GLY A 5 -11.57 -28.09 12.06
N SER A 6 -12.47 -27.53 12.87
CA SER A 6 -12.63 -26.08 13.03
C SER A 6 -11.60 -25.48 14.00
N PHE A 7 -10.33 -25.87 13.81
CA PHE A 7 -9.17 -25.27 14.45
C PHE A 7 -8.20 -24.89 13.33
N LEU A 8 -7.90 -23.59 13.23
CA LEU A 8 -6.93 -22.93 12.34
C LEU A 8 -7.46 -22.55 10.93
N LYS A 9 -7.91 -21.30 10.82
CA LYS A 9 -7.96 -20.37 9.65
C LYS A 9 -8.87 -19.21 10.10
N ALA A 10 -8.49 -17.94 10.20
CA ALA A 10 -7.72 -17.17 9.25
C ALA A 10 -7.03 -16.00 9.96
N VAL A 11 -5.70 -15.94 9.83
CA VAL A 11 -4.95 -14.69 9.85
C VAL A 11 -5.25 -14.03 8.50
N ALA A 12 -6.38 -13.36 8.36
CA ALA A 12 -6.75 -12.66 7.12
C ALA A 12 -6.24 -11.21 7.16
N GLY A 13 -4.93 -11.10 6.99
CA GLY A 13 -4.21 -9.89 6.62
C GLY A 13 -3.09 -10.29 5.67
N ALA A 14 -3.40 -11.22 4.76
CA ALA A 14 -2.49 -11.64 3.73
C ALA A 14 -2.46 -10.53 2.69
N ILE A 15 -1.31 -9.86 2.60
CA ILE A 15 -0.82 -9.32 1.32
C ILE A 15 -1.12 -10.39 0.28
N VAL A 16 -2.07 -10.13 -0.62
CA VAL A 16 -2.42 -11.11 -1.65
C VAL A 16 -1.34 -11.01 -2.71
N LEU A 17 -0.24 -11.71 -2.46
CA LEU A 17 0.75 -12.07 -3.47
C LEU A 17 0.07 -13.05 -4.45
N PHE A 18 -0.71 -12.53 -5.40
CA PHE A 18 -1.12 -13.30 -6.55
C PHE A 18 0.12 -13.61 -7.39
N GLY A 19 0.40 -14.91 -7.51
CA GLY A 19 1.44 -15.43 -8.39
C GLY A 19 1.11 -15.13 -9.85
N PHE A 20 1.95 -14.33 -10.49
CA PHE A 20 2.13 -14.36 -11.92
C PHE A 20 3.61 -14.63 -12.18
N VAL A 21 3.92 -15.87 -12.58
CA VAL A 21 5.22 -16.19 -13.17
C VAL A 21 5.28 -15.48 -14.51
N GLN A 22 5.91 -14.30 -14.55
CA GLN A 22 6.45 -13.77 -15.78
C GLN A 22 7.88 -14.28 -15.91
N THR A 23 8.16 -14.96 -17.02
CA THR A 23 9.53 -15.25 -17.46
C THR A 23 10.23 -13.92 -17.77
N VAL A 24 10.88 -13.33 -16.78
CA VAL A 24 11.78 -12.20 -17.01
C VAL A 24 12.99 -12.71 -17.79
N THR A 25 13.07 -12.31 -19.06
CA THR A 25 14.31 -12.39 -19.83
C THR A 25 15.35 -11.50 -19.15
N PRO A 26 16.60 -11.95 -18.96
CA PRO A 26 17.63 -11.09 -18.41
C PRO A 26 18.08 -10.11 -19.50
N ALA A 27 17.52 -8.91 -19.51
CA ALA A 27 18.22 -7.76 -20.07
C ALA A 27 19.40 -7.49 -19.14
N SER A 28 20.63 -7.65 -19.62
CA SER A 28 21.85 -7.37 -18.88
C SER A 28 21.91 -5.90 -18.48
N ALA A 29 21.42 -5.58 -17.29
CA ALA A 29 21.62 -4.29 -16.65
C ALA A 29 22.99 -4.30 -15.95
N ASN A 30 23.89 -3.42 -16.38
CA ASN A 30 25.17 -3.17 -15.73
C ASN A 30 24.91 -2.44 -14.39
N TRP A 31 24.88 -3.17 -13.28
CA TRP A 31 24.52 -2.67 -11.94
C TRP A 31 25.53 -1.72 -11.29
N LEU A 32 26.60 -1.33 -11.99
CA LEU A 32 27.67 -0.46 -11.49
C LEU A 32 27.50 1.02 -11.85
N GLU A 33 26.65 1.39 -12.81
CA GLU A 33 26.29 2.79 -13.03
C GLU A 33 25.10 3.17 -12.16
N ARG A 34 25.35 3.85 -11.03
CA ARG A 34 24.30 4.63 -10.36
C ARG A 34 24.12 5.94 -11.16
N PRO A 35 22.99 6.17 -11.86
CA PRO A 35 22.72 7.50 -12.39
C PRO A 35 22.69 8.48 -11.22
N SER A 36 23.61 9.44 -11.22
CA SER A 36 23.63 10.53 -10.24
C SER A 36 22.42 11.43 -10.47
N VAL A 37 21.32 11.14 -9.78
CA VAL A 37 20.20 12.07 -9.66
C VAL A 37 20.69 13.23 -8.78
N LYS A 38 21.03 14.35 -9.41
CA LYS A 38 21.32 15.59 -8.70
C LYS A 38 20.03 16.01 -7.99
N PRO A 39 20.01 16.20 -6.67
CA PRO A 39 18.84 16.77 -6.00
C PRO A 39 18.71 18.20 -6.51
N GLN A 40 17.71 18.46 -7.35
CA GLN A 40 17.32 19.83 -7.63
C GLN A 40 16.60 20.36 -6.39
N LEU A 41 17.39 21.05 -5.58
CA LEU A 41 16.97 21.86 -4.45
C LEU A 41 15.89 22.83 -4.91
N SER A 42 14.62 22.52 -4.62
CA SER A 42 13.54 23.49 -4.74
C SER A 42 13.66 24.51 -3.61
N SER A 43 13.93 25.74 -4.03
CA SER A 43 13.92 26.95 -3.23
C SER A 43 12.61 27.09 -2.44
N GLY A 44 12.73 27.14 -1.12
CA GLY A 44 11.88 27.89 -0.19
C GLY A 44 10.35 27.75 -0.31
N LEU A 45 9.78 26.69 0.28
CA LEU A 45 8.45 26.75 0.91
C LEU A 45 8.45 25.93 2.20
N LYS A 46 8.44 26.62 3.34
CA LYS A 46 8.15 26.02 4.64
C LYS A 46 6.63 25.92 4.76
N GLN A 47 6.05 24.85 4.23
CA GLN A 47 4.63 24.51 4.44
C GLN A 47 4.54 23.12 5.11
N PRO A 48 3.58 22.92 6.03
CA PRO A 48 3.46 21.65 6.75
C PRO A 48 3.24 20.51 5.76
N VAL A 49 3.74 19.32 6.10
CA VAL A 49 3.51 18.06 5.37
C VAL A 49 2.02 17.75 5.39
N ARG A 50 1.24 18.45 4.57
CA ARG A 50 -0.18 18.19 4.35
C ARG A 50 -0.28 17.38 3.07
N CYS A 51 -0.74 16.14 3.23
CA CYS A 51 -1.10 15.31 2.10
C CYS A 51 -2.48 15.75 1.64
N ASP A 52 -2.52 16.87 0.90
CA ASP A 52 -3.75 17.33 0.28
C ASP A 52 -4.08 16.39 -0.90
N PRO A 53 -5.34 15.96 -1.05
CA PRO A 53 -5.74 15.11 -2.16
C PRO A 53 -5.60 15.85 -3.49
N ALA A 54 -5.26 15.12 -4.55
CA ALA A 54 -5.16 15.70 -5.88
C ALA A 54 -6.55 16.04 -6.44
N THR A 55 -6.62 17.11 -7.23
CA THR A 55 -7.83 17.45 -7.99
C THR A 55 -8.11 16.44 -9.10
N GLU A 56 -7.07 15.82 -9.65
CA GLU A 56 -7.15 14.77 -10.66
C GLU A 56 -6.32 13.55 -10.25
N TRP A 57 -6.88 12.37 -10.51
CA TRP A 57 -6.30 11.10 -10.09
C TRP A 57 -5.61 10.39 -11.25
N THR A 58 -4.30 10.61 -11.36
CA THR A 58 -3.40 9.87 -12.25
C THR A 58 -2.54 8.90 -11.46
N ARG A 59 -1.90 7.93 -12.13
CA ARG A 59 -0.88 7.05 -11.51
C ARG A 59 0.20 7.84 -10.76
N GLN A 60 0.63 8.98 -11.31
CA GLN A 60 1.60 9.88 -10.67
C GLN A 60 1.01 10.54 -9.41
N ALA A 61 -0.24 10.98 -9.46
CA ALA A 61 -0.93 11.58 -8.32
C ALA A 61 -1.15 10.57 -7.18
N PHE A 62 -1.52 9.33 -7.50
CA PHE A 62 -1.61 8.25 -6.51
C PHE A 62 -0.27 8.02 -5.82
N LYS A 63 0.82 7.91 -6.58
CA LYS A 63 2.18 7.75 -6.03
C LYS A 63 2.57 8.93 -5.14
N ALA A 64 2.32 10.16 -5.57
CA ALA A 64 2.64 11.36 -4.80
C ALA A 64 1.87 11.39 -3.47
N PHE A 65 0.56 11.11 -3.50
CA PHE A 65 -0.27 11.08 -2.30
C PHE A 65 0.14 9.93 -1.37
N ALA A 66 0.39 8.74 -1.91
CA ALA A 66 0.88 7.59 -1.14
C ALA A 66 2.25 7.87 -0.50
N SER A 67 3.18 8.50 -1.20
CA SER A 67 4.48 8.91 -0.65
C SER A 67 4.32 9.87 0.53
N CYS A 68 3.41 10.84 0.39
CA CYS A 68 3.12 11.76 1.47
C CYS A 68 2.53 11.02 2.69
N GLN A 69 1.52 10.16 2.49
CA GLN A 69 0.93 9.36 3.57
C GLN A 69 1.98 8.44 4.22
N ALA A 70 2.86 7.82 3.43
CA ALA A 70 3.91 6.93 3.91
C ALA A 70 4.88 7.68 4.84
N SER A 71 5.23 8.92 4.48
CA SER A 71 6.10 9.77 5.31
C SER A 71 5.50 10.07 6.69
N ILE A 72 4.17 10.23 6.79
CA ILE A 72 3.47 10.47 8.06
C ILE A 72 3.65 9.27 9.01
N TYR A 73 3.62 8.05 8.49
CA TYR A 73 3.65 6.83 9.31
C TYR A 73 5.04 6.16 9.38
N GLY A 74 6.07 6.79 8.81
CA GLY A 74 7.43 6.24 8.76
C GLY A 74 7.55 4.99 7.89
N LEU A 75 6.70 4.85 6.89
CA LEU A 75 6.77 3.79 5.89
C LEU A 75 7.66 4.24 4.73
N GLU A 76 8.44 3.33 4.17
CA GLU A 76 9.21 3.60 2.96
C GLU A 76 8.23 3.81 1.77
N PRO A 77 8.31 4.93 1.03
CA PRO A 77 7.34 5.25 -0.02
C PRO A 77 7.22 4.22 -1.15
N MET A 78 8.33 3.64 -1.60
CA MET A 78 8.31 2.65 -2.68
C MET A 78 7.55 1.38 -2.29
N LEU A 79 7.53 1.01 -1.01
CA LEU A 79 6.74 -0.12 -0.52
C LEU A 79 5.24 0.16 -0.68
N ALA A 80 4.77 1.38 -0.39
CA ALA A 80 3.38 1.75 -0.64
C ALA A 80 3.03 1.73 -2.14
N HIS A 81 3.96 2.18 -3.00
CA HIS A 81 3.76 2.13 -4.46
C HIS A 81 3.70 0.71 -4.99
N ALA A 82 4.63 -0.15 -4.54
CA ALA A 82 4.72 -1.53 -4.96
C ALA A 82 3.47 -2.32 -4.54
N VAL A 83 2.98 -2.14 -3.31
CA VAL A 83 1.74 -2.75 -2.85
C VAL A 83 0.57 -2.27 -3.71
N MET A 84 0.40 -0.96 -3.93
CA MET A 84 -0.68 -0.44 -4.77
C MET A 84 -0.65 -0.98 -6.21
N GLU A 85 0.54 -1.14 -6.78
CA GLU A 85 0.72 -1.72 -8.12
C GLU A 85 0.31 -3.19 -8.16
N ILE A 86 0.68 -3.98 -7.16
CA ILE A 86 0.35 -5.41 -7.06
C ILE A 86 -1.16 -5.61 -6.81
N GLU A 87 -1.74 -4.83 -5.91
CA GLU A 87 -3.12 -5.02 -5.45
C GLU A 87 -4.16 -4.59 -6.49
N SER A 88 -3.90 -3.53 -7.27
CA SER A 88 -4.89 -2.99 -8.21
C SER A 88 -4.34 -2.56 -9.57
N GLY A 89 -3.02 -2.56 -9.78
CA GLY A 89 -2.44 -1.96 -10.98
C GLY A 89 -2.69 -0.44 -11.08
N PHE A 90 -2.97 0.23 -9.94
CA PHE A 90 -3.42 1.62 -9.85
C PHE A 90 -4.83 1.89 -10.39
N ASP A 91 -5.70 0.89 -10.41
CA ASP A 91 -7.11 1.05 -10.75
C ASP A 91 -7.96 1.23 -9.46
N PRO A 92 -8.60 2.39 -9.24
CA PRO A 92 -9.38 2.65 -8.04
C PRO A 92 -10.72 1.91 -7.98
N ASP A 93 -11.19 1.36 -9.10
CA ASP A 93 -12.50 0.72 -9.20
C ASP A 93 -12.44 -0.79 -8.96
N VAL A 94 -11.25 -1.35 -8.71
CA VAL A 94 -11.05 -2.79 -8.45
C VAL A 94 -11.73 -3.21 -7.15
N GLN A 95 -12.50 -4.29 -7.22
CA GLN A 95 -13.03 -5.00 -6.06
C GLN A 95 -12.54 -6.44 -6.07
N GLY A 96 -11.96 -6.87 -4.96
CA GLY A 96 -11.46 -8.22 -4.76
C GLY A 96 -12.58 -9.22 -4.48
N GLY A 97 -12.28 -10.51 -4.66
CA GLY A 97 -13.25 -11.59 -4.50
C GLY A 97 -13.73 -11.78 -3.05
N ASP A 98 -12.92 -11.40 -2.08
CA ASP A 98 -13.23 -11.52 -0.64
C ASP A 98 -13.81 -10.21 -0.07
N GLY A 99 -14.00 -9.18 -0.92
CA GLY A 99 -14.60 -7.90 -0.58
C GLY A 99 -13.60 -6.77 -0.32
N GLU A 100 -12.36 -6.93 -0.75
CA GLU A 100 -11.35 -5.87 -0.78
C GLU A 100 -11.76 -4.73 -1.74
N VAL A 101 -11.43 -3.49 -1.39
CA VAL A 101 -11.85 -2.32 -2.16
C VAL A 101 -10.67 -1.47 -2.60
N GLY A 102 -10.66 -1.10 -3.89
CA GLY A 102 -9.90 -0.01 -4.47
C GLY A 102 -8.39 -0.21 -4.58
N LEU A 103 -7.67 0.91 -4.68
CA LEU A 103 -6.25 1.00 -5.02
C LEU A 103 -5.32 0.12 -4.18
N MET A 104 -5.59 0.01 -2.89
CA MET A 104 -4.78 -0.76 -1.93
C MET A 104 -5.52 -2.00 -1.41
N GLN A 105 -6.59 -2.41 -2.08
CA GLN A 105 -7.42 -3.57 -1.74
C GLN A 105 -7.74 -3.64 -0.23
N VAL A 106 -8.26 -2.52 0.29
CA VAL A 106 -8.54 -2.39 1.72
C VAL A 106 -9.82 -3.13 2.06
N MET A 107 -9.74 -4.07 2.99
CA MET A 107 -10.92 -4.74 3.56
C MET A 107 -11.79 -3.75 4.36
N PRO A 108 -13.13 -3.75 4.19
CA PRO A 108 -14.03 -2.90 4.97
C PRO A 108 -13.85 -3.07 6.48
N ALA A 109 -13.65 -4.30 6.96
CA ALA A 109 -13.40 -4.58 8.38
C ALA A 109 -12.11 -3.89 8.89
N THR A 110 -11.05 -3.91 8.08
CA THR A 110 -9.79 -3.20 8.37
C THR A 110 -9.99 -1.70 8.38
N ALA A 111 -10.73 -1.14 7.42
CA ALA A 111 -11.09 0.27 7.41
C ALA A 111 -11.85 0.67 8.70
N ARG A 112 -12.84 -0.15 9.12
CA ARG A 112 -13.57 0.07 10.39
C ARG A 112 -12.65 0.06 11.60
N MET A 113 -11.73 -0.90 11.68
CA MET A 113 -10.74 -0.98 12.76
C MET A 113 -9.89 0.30 12.85
N LEU A 114 -9.57 0.90 11.70
CA LEU A 114 -8.79 2.14 11.63
C LEU A 114 -9.61 3.42 11.86
N GLY A 115 -10.91 3.29 12.13
CA GLY A 115 -11.83 4.38 12.48
C GLY A 115 -12.69 4.89 11.32
N PHE A 116 -12.62 4.28 10.13
CA PHE A 116 -13.42 4.70 8.99
C PHE A 116 -14.91 4.42 9.20
N ARG A 117 -15.77 5.43 8.98
CA ARG A 117 -17.23 5.37 9.20
C ARG A 117 -18.06 5.55 7.91
N GLY A 118 -17.41 5.76 6.75
CA GLY A 118 -18.08 5.96 5.46
C GLY A 118 -18.67 4.70 4.85
N SER A 119 -19.30 4.85 3.69
CA SER A 119 -19.81 3.78 2.82
C SER A 119 -18.68 3.04 2.09
N LEU A 120 -19.02 2.04 1.27
CA LEU A 120 -18.04 1.39 0.39
C LEU A 120 -17.56 2.32 -0.73
N ASP A 121 -18.43 3.18 -1.25
CA ASP A 121 -18.07 4.19 -2.26
C ASP A 121 -17.11 5.24 -1.66
N ASP A 122 -17.33 5.61 -0.40
CA ASP A 122 -16.38 6.47 0.33
C ASP A 122 -15.03 5.75 0.54
N LEU A 123 -15.02 4.42 0.63
CA LEU A 123 -13.80 3.62 0.81
C LEU A 123 -13.03 3.43 -0.51
N SER A 124 -13.72 3.37 -1.65
CA SER A 124 -13.09 3.31 -2.97
C SER A 124 -12.51 4.66 -3.41
N ALA A 125 -12.99 5.78 -2.82
CA ALA A 125 -12.42 7.10 -3.06
C ALA A 125 -10.88 7.10 -2.85
N PRO A 126 -10.07 7.50 -3.86
CA PRO A 126 -8.62 7.30 -3.84
C PRO A 126 -7.92 7.83 -2.60
N ALA A 127 -8.28 9.04 -2.15
CA ALA A 127 -7.67 9.63 -0.97
C ALA A 127 -7.92 8.80 0.30
N ALA A 128 -9.16 8.33 0.50
CA ALA A 128 -9.52 7.51 1.66
C ALA A 128 -8.85 6.14 1.59
N ASN A 129 -8.90 5.50 0.41
CA ASN A 129 -8.32 4.18 0.18
C ASN A 129 -6.81 4.16 0.44
N ILE A 130 -6.08 5.11 -0.17
CA ILE A 130 -4.62 5.23 0.00
C ILE A 130 -4.26 5.56 1.45
N ALA A 131 -4.96 6.50 2.09
CA ALA A 131 -4.65 6.88 3.47
C ALA A 131 -4.84 5.71 4.45
N LEU A 132 -5.94 4.95 4.31
CA LEU A 132 -6.21 3.79 5.15
C LEU A 132 -5.26 2.63 4.85
N GLY A 133 -5.03 2.33 3.57
CA GLY A 133 -4.11 1.27 3.15
C GLY A 133 -2.68 1.52 3.61
N VAL A 134 -2.16 2.73 3.42
CA VAL A 134 -0.82 3.12 3.90
C VAL A 134 -0.72 3.06 5.42
N LYS A 135 -1.74 3.55 6.15
CA LYS A 135 -1.78 3.48 7.62
C LYS A 135 -1.70 2.04 8.11
N TYR A 136 -2.49 1.14 7.51
CA TYR A 136 -2.49 -0.28 7.85
C TYR A 136 -1.14 -0.93 7.55
N LEU A 137 -0.62 -0.72 6.33
CA LEU A 137 0.65 -1.26 5.87
C LEU A 137 1.81 -0.82 6.78
N ALA A 138 1.81 0.43 7.22
CA ALA A 138 2.79 0.93 8.18
C ALA A 138 2.71 0.25 9.56
N GLN A 139 1.50 -0.05 10.06
CA GLN A 139 1.33 -0.80 11.30
C GLN A 139 1.86 -2.24 11.15
N ALA A 140 1.49 -2.93 10.07
CA ALA A 140 1.96 -4.28 9.77
C ALA A 140 3.49 -4.35 9.63
N ASN A 141 4.09 -3.40 8.90
CA ASN A 141 5.53 -3.33 8.70
C ASN A 141 6.30 -3.14 10.03
N ARG A 142 5.79 -2.30 10.94
CA ARG A 142 6.41 -2.12 12.27
C ARG A 142 6.35 -3.39 13.12
N LEU A 143 5.22 -4.10 13.09
CA LEU A 143 5.05 -5.36 13.82
C LEU A 143 6.02 -6.43 13.30
N ALA A 144 6.13 -6.57 11.97
CA ALA A 144 7.07 -7.50 11.34
C ALA A 144 8.54 -7.18 11.70
N ALA A 145 8.93 -5.90 11.61
CA ALA A 145 10.27 -5.46 11.97
C ALA A 145 10.60 -5.69 13.46
N GLY A 146 9.61 -5.65 14.34
CA GLY A 146 9.75 -5.98 15.77
C GLY A 146 9.95 -7.49 15.99
N ALA A 147 9.12 -8.32 15.36
CA ALA A 147 9.21 -9.78 15.46
C ALA A 147 10.56 -10.33 14.96
N LEU A 148 11.09 -9.76 13.86
CA LEU A 148 12.42 -10.12 13.33
C LEU A 148 13.58 -9.72 14.26
N ARG A 149 13.35 -8.80 15.22
CA ARG A 149 14.35 -8.41 16.22
C ARG A 149 14.26 -9.24 17.50
N SER A 150 13.08 -9.72 17.88
CA SER A 150 12.87 -10.52 19.10
C SER A 150 13.21 -12.00 18.95
N SER A 151 13.53 -12.48 17.74
CA SER A 151 13.89 -13.88 17.46
C SER A 151 15.40 -14.14 17.42
N ARG A 152 16.22 -13.27 18.02
CA ARG A 152 17.68 -13.43 18.19
C ARG A 152 18.01 -13.40 19.67
#